data_AF-A0A368XB31-F1
#
_entry.id   AF-A0A368XB31-F1
#
_cell.length_a   1.000
_cell.length_b   1.000
_cell.length_c   1.000
_cell.angle_alpha   90.00
_cell.angle_beta   90.00
_cell.angle_gamma   90.00
#
_symmetry.space_group_name_H-M   'P 1'
#
loop_
_entity.id
_entity.type
_entity.pdbx_description
1 polymer ?
#
loop_
_entity_poly.entity_id
_entity_poly.type
_entity_poly.pdbx_seq_one_letter_code
_entity_poly.pdbx_strand_id
1 'polypeptide(L)'
;MTPADICRQVFDAGMTIHADGHDLVLTPAERLKPAMRALLVENKPALLAYLREVEDMTAGLLAAAMRSSDHHGDSHAARDDWKRDIADTPPHLRSDLLAHLRQAHPGRGA
;
A
#
# COMPACT_ATOMS: atom_id res chain seq x y z
N MET A 1 17.70 -6.08 5.37
CA MET A 1 16.24 -6.31 5.47
C MET A 1 15.55 -5.27 4.61
N THR A 2 14.51 -5.63 3.86
CA THR A 2 13.88 -4.71 2.91
C THR A 2 12.78 -3.86 3.58
N PRO A 3 12.42 -2.68 3.03
CA PRO A 3 11.26 -1.91 3.51
C PRO A 3 9.95 -2.71 3.53
N ALA A 4 9.75 -3.57 2.52
CA ALA A 4 8.58 -4.46 2.44
C ALA A 4 8.56 -5.49 3.59
N ASP A 5 9.72 -6.09 3.94
CA ASP A 5 9.82 -7.01 5.07
C ASP A 5 9.51 -6.33 6.41
N ILE A 6 9.94 -5.08 6.58
CA ILE A 6 9.66 -4.31 7.80
C ILE A 6 8.16 -4.01 7.88
N CYS A 7 7.54 -3.58 6.77
CA CYS A 7 6.09 -3.34 6.72
C CYS A 7 5.29 -4.62 7.03
N ARG A 8 5.74 -5.78 6.54
CA ARG A 8 5.16 -7.08 6.87
C ARG A 8 5.27 -7.39 8.36
N GLN A 9 6.45 -7.20 8.97
CA GLN A 9 6.62 -7.43 10.42
C GLN A 9 5.76 -6.49 11.29
N VAL A 10 5.59 -5.24 10.86
CA VAL A 10 4.67 -4.29 11.53
C VAL A 10 3.24 -4.82 11.46
N PHE A 11 2.82 -5.32 10.30
CA PHE A 11 1.50 -5.92 10.11
C PHE A 11 1.28 -7.20 10.91
N ASP A 12 2.26 -8.10 10.93
CA ASP A 12 2.22 -9.34 11.73
C ASP A 12 2.16 -9.03 13.24
N ALA A 13 2.73 -7.90 13.66
CA ALA A 13 2.60 -7.37 15.02
C ALA A 13 1.23 -6.70 15.28
N GLY A 14 0.33 -6.72 14.31
CA GLY A 14 -1.02 -6.20 14.39
C GLY A 14 -1.08 -4.67 14.36
N MET A 15 -0.15 -4.03 13.64
CA MET A 15 -0.11 -2.59 13.41
C MET A 15 -0.14 -2.29 11.91
N THR A 16 -0.63 -1.11 11.53
CA THR A 16 -0.45 -0.52 10.22
C THR A 16 0.62 0.55 10.29
N ILE A 17 1.26 0.84 9.15
CA ILE A 17 2.23 1.91 8.99
C ILE A 17 1.92 2.68 7.71
N HIS A 18 1.98 4.01 7.78
CA HIS A 18 1.88 4.90 6.63
C HIS A 18 2.84 6.08 6.77
N ALA A 19 3.10 6.77 5.66
CA ALA A 19 3.86 8.00 5.66
C ALA A 19 2.91 9.18 5.89
N ASP A 20 3.26 10.07 6.81
CA ASP A 20 2.60 11.38 6.96
C ASP A 20 3.68 12.45 6.87
N GLY A 21 3.78 13.08 5.70
CA GLY A 21 4.88 13.98 5.39
C GLY A 21 6.23 13.29 5.59
N HIS A 22 7.02 13.75 6.57
CA HIS A 22 8.34 13.20 6.90
C HIS A 22 8.32 12.19 8.06
N ASP A 23 7.13 11.82 8.54
CA ASP A 23 6.96 10.95 9.69
C ASP A 23 6.34 9.60 9.31
N LEU A 24 6.70 8.59 10.10
CA LEU A 24 6.11 7.27 10.03
C LEU A 24 5.05 7.20 11.13
N VAL A 25 3.80 7.02 10.72
CA VAL A 25 2.67 6.90 11.64
C VAL A 25 2.32 5.43 11.74
N LEU A 26 2.18 4.93 12.97
CA LEU A 26 1.79 3.55 13.25
C LEU A 26 0.46 3.52 14.00
N THR A 27 -0.38 2.53 13.70
CA THR A 27 -1.67 2.36 14.37
C THR A 27 -1.97 0.86 14.58
N PRO A 28 -2.31 0.40 15.79
CA PRO A 28 -2.41 1.18 17.02
C PRO A 28 -1.02 1.30 17.71
N ALA A 29 -0.69 2.49 18.22
CA ALA A 29 0.68 2.83 18.63
C ALA A 29 1.16 2.09 19.89
N GLU A 30 0.25 1.63 20.74
CA GLU A 30 0.54 0.89 21.97
C GLU A 30 1.20 -0.48 21.72
N ARG A 31 1.08 -1.02 20.50
CA ARG A 31 1.73 -2.27 20.09
C ARG A 31 3.19 -2.08 19.68
N LEU A 32 3.67 -0.85 19.61
CA LEU A 32 5.04 -0.53 19.21
C LEU A 32 6.04 -0.90 20.32
N LYS A 33 6.76 -2.00 20.11
CA LYS A 33 7.83 -2.46 21.01
C LYS A 33 9.15 -1.71 20.77
N PRO A 34 10.04 -1.60 21.77
CA PRO A 34 11.32 -0.89 21.64
C PRO A 34 12.20 -1.40 20.49
N ALA A 35 12.29 -2.73 20.31
CA ALA A 35 13.06 -3.32 19.21
C ALA A 35 12.51 -2.96 17.83
N MET A 36 11.18 -2.95 17.67
CA MET A 36 10.52 -2.53 16.43
C MET A 36 10.74 -1.03 16.17
N ARG A 37 10.65 -0.19 17.22
CA ARG A 37 10.95 1.24 17.11
C ARG A 37 12.38 1.48 16.63
N ALA A 38 13.37 0.80 17.21
CA ALA A 38 14.76 0.93 16.77
C ALA A 38 14.92 0.58 15.29
N LEU A 39 14.28 -0.52 14.87
CA LEU A 39 14.30 -0.96 13.48
C LEU A 39 13.66 0.05 12.51
N LEU A 40 12.52 0.63 12.88
CA LEU A 40 11.83 1.65 12.08
C LEU A 40 12.67 2.93 11.96
N VAL A 41 13.33 3.35 13.04
CA VAL A 41 14.20 4.55 13.04
C VAL A 41 15.43 4.33 12.17
N GLU A 42 16.09 3.18 12.28
CA GLU A 42 17.26 2.82 11.47
C GLU A 42 16.94 2.82 9.96
N ASN A 43 15.72 2.43 9.59
CA ASN A 43 15.29 2.32 8.19
C ASN A 43 14.36 3.46 7.74
N LYS A 44 14.17 4.52 8.55
CA LYS A 44 13.15 5.56 8.32
C LYS A 44 13.20 6.17 6.92
N PRO A 45 14.36 6.58 6.36
CA PRO A 45 14.41 7.19 5.03
C PRO A 45 13.96 6.22 3.92
N ALA A 46 14.40 4.96 3.99
CA ALA A 46 14.04 3.93 3.02
C ALA A 46 12.55 3.55 3.10
N LEU A 47 12.01 3.49 4.33
CA LEU A 47 10.57 3.26 4.56
C LEU A 47 9.72 4.39 4.01
N LEU A 48 10.10 5.66 4.24
CA LEU A 48 9.37 6.81 3.69
C LEU A 48 9.38 6.81 2.17
N ALA A 49 10.53 6.54 1.54
CA ALA A 49 10.62 6.45 0.08
C ALA A 49 9.72 5.33 -0.47
N TYR A 50 9.77 4.15 0.14
CA TYR A 50 8.95 3.01 -0.25
C TYR A 50 7.45 3.25 -0.07
N LEU A 51 7.03 3.80 1.07
CA LEU A 51 5.61 4.06 1.36
C LEU A 51 5.04 5.11 0.40
N ARG A 52 5.81 6.15 0.08
CA ARG A 52 5.42 7.15 -0.93
C ARG A 52 5.33 6.55 -2.32
N GLU A 53 6.32 5.73 -2.72
CA GLU A 53 6.26 5.02 -4.00
C GLU A 53 5.01 4.14 -4.08
N VAL A 54 4.66 3.43 -3.01
CA VAL A 54 3.44 2.62 -2.92
C VAL A 54 2.16 3.47 -3.00
N GLU A 55 2.13 4.63 -2.33
CA GLU A 55 1.01 5.58 -2.41
C GLU A 55 0.85 6.21 -3.80
N ASP A 56 1.94 6.63 -4.42
CA ASP A 56 1.94 7.15 -5.80
C ASP A 56 1.47 6.07 -6.79
N MET A 57 1.90 4.82 -6.58
CA MET A 57 1.42 3.67 -7.35
C MET A 57 -0.07 3.40 -7.12
N THR A 58 -0.61 3.75 -5.95
CA THR A 58 -2.03 3.57 -5.60
C THR A 58 -2.95 4.44 -6.48
N ALA A 59 -2.52 5.64 -6.85
CA ALA A 59 -3.24 6.47 -7.81
C ALA A 59 -3.29 5.83 -9.22
N GLY A 60 -2.17 5.25 -9.66
CA GLY A 60 -2.11 4.49 -10.92
C GLY A 60 -2.98 3.23 -10.91
N LEU A 61 -3.06 2.56 -9.76
CA LEU A 61 -3.91 1.40 -9.51
C LEU A 61 -5.40 1.74 -9.62
N LEU A 62 -5.84 2.78 -8.92
CA LEU A 62 -7.23 3.23 -9.02
C LEU A 62 -7.60 3.58 -10.46
N ALA A 63 -6.73 4.28 -11.18
CA ALA A 63 -6.99 4.64 -12.57
C ALA A 63 -7.10 3.40 -13.48
N ALA A 64 -6.28 2.36 -13.25
CA ALA A 64 -6.37 1.11 -13.99
C ALA A 64 -7.64 0.31 -13.65
N ALA A 65 -7.98 0.21 -12.36
CA ALA A 65 -9.19 -0.45 -11.88
C ALA A 65 -10.45 0.22 -12.44
N MET A 66 -10.52 1.55 -12.42
CA MET A 66 -11.67 2.30 -12.96
C MET A 66 -11.87 2.06 -14.46
N ARG A 67 -10.79 1.99 -15.26
CA ARG A 67 -10.89 1.66 -16.70
C ARG A 67 -11.42 0.23 -16.93
N SER A 68 -11.02 -0.71 -16.08
CA SER A 68 -11.55 -2.08 -16.11
C SER A 68 -13.03 -2.10 -15.78
N SER A 69 -13.44 -1.42 -14.71
CA SER A 69 -14.84 -1.27 -14.31
C SER A 69 -15.71 -0.59 -15.37
N ASP A 70 -15.21 0.44 -16.07
CA ASP A 70 -15.91 1.05 -17.20
C ASP A 70 -16.10 0.05 -18.35
N HIS A 71 -15.10 -0.80 -18.62
CA HIS A 71 -15.18 -1.82 -19.67
C HIS A 71 -16.20 -2.93 -19.35
N HIS A 72 -16.29 -3.33 -18.08
CA HIS A 72 -17.22 -4.37 -17.63
C HIS A 72 -18.62 -3.86 -17.30
N GLY A 73 -18.84 -2.53 -17.32
CA GLY A 73 -20.12 -1.92 -16.96
C GLY A 73 -20.42 -1.95 -15.46
N ASP A 74 -19.38 -2.01 -14.63
CA ASP A 74 -19.50 -2.06 -13.18
C ASP A 74 -20.20 -0.80 -12.65
N SER A 75 -21.10 -1.03 -11.70
CA SER A 75 -21.83 0.02 -11.00
C SER A 75 -20.91 0.95 -10.20
N HIS A 76 -21.40 2.15 -9.86
CA HIS A 76 -20.68 3.08 -8.99
C HIS A 76 -20.33 2.47 -7.63
N ALA A 77 -21.20 1.61 -7.08
CA ALA A 77 -20.95 0.91 -5.83
C ALA A 77 -19.74 -0.02 -5.93
N ALA A 78 -19.64 -0.82 -7.00
CA ALA A 78 -18.50 -1.69 -7.24
C ALA A 78 -17.18 -0.91 -7.36
N ARG A 79 -17.21 0.29 -7.98
CA ARG A 79 -16.03 1.17 -8.07
C ARG A 79 -15.60 1.69 -6.71
N ASP A 80 -16.54 2.08 -5.85
CA ASP A 80 -16.22 2.57 -4.52
C ASP A 80 -15.69 1.46 -3.61
N ASP A 81 -16.16 0.22 -3.79
CA ASP A 81 -15.63 -0.94 -3.09
C ASP A 81 -14.18 -1.24 -3.51
N TRP A 82 -13.86 -1.16 -4.81
CA TRP A 82 -12.46 -1.24 -5.27
C TRP A 82 -11.55 -0.18 -4.64
N LYS A 83 -12.02 1.06 -4.51
CA LYS A 83 -11.23 2.13 -3.85
C LYS A 83 -10.98 1.80 -2.37
N ARG A 84 -11.99 1.25 -1.69
CA ARG A 84 -11.92 0.86 -0.29
C ARG A 84 -10.95 -0.30 -0.10
N ASP A 85 -11.07 -1.35 -0.92
CA ASP A 85 -10.21 -2.53 -0.85
C ASP A 85 -8.74 -2.16 -1.11
N ILE A 86 -8.47 -1.28 -2.07
CA ILE A 86 -7.11 -0.79 -2.34
C ILE A 86 -6.58 0.05 -1.16
N ALA A 87 -7.42 0.91 -0.57
CA ALA A 87 -7.05 1.71 0.59
C ALA A 87 -6.76 0.85 1.83
N ASP A 88 -7.57 -0.20 2.06
CA ASP A 88 -7.43 -1.12 3.18
C ASP A 88 -6.29 -2.14 2.99
N THR A 89 -5.81 -2.31 1.75
CA THR A 89 -4.68 -3.20 1.46
C THR A 89 -3.41 -2.69 2.15
N PRO A 90 -2.73 -3.50 2.99
CA PRO A 90 -1.48 -3.12 3.63
C PRO A 90 -0.34 -2.81 2.63
N PRO A 91 0.58 -1.87 2.92
CA PRO A 91 1.61 -1.43 1.97
C PRO A 91 2.49 -2.56 1.40
N HIS A 92 2.82 -3.56 2.22
CA HIS A 92 3.62 -4.71 1.79
C HIS A 92 2.87 -5.63 0.80
N LEU A 93 1.53 -5.64 0.83
CA LEU A 93 0.69 -6.37 -0.13
C LEU A 93 0.29 -5.52 -1.34
N ARG A 94 0.35 -4.18 -1.23
CA ARG A 94 0.06 -3.28 -2.36
C ARG A 94 1.02 -3.47 -3.53
N SER A 95 2.29 -3.81 -3.26
CA SER A 95 3.26 -4.16 -4.31
C SER A 95 2.83 -5.42 -5.09
N ASP A 96 2.42 -6.48 -4.37
CA ASP A 96 1.95 -7.72 -4.99
C ASP A 96 0.61 -7.52 -5.72
N LEU A 97 -0.30 -6.74 -5.14
CA LEU A 97 -1.55 -6.35 -5.76
C LEU A 97 -1.32 -5.54 -7.03
N LEU A 98 -0.35 -4.62 -7.04
CA LEU A 98 0.05 -3.91 -8.25
C LEU A 98 0.61 -4.84 -9.31
N ALA A 99 1.50 -5.76 -8.93
CA ALA A 99 2.05 -6.74 -9.86
C ALA A 99 0.93 -7.59 -10.47
N HIS A 100 -0.02 -8.06 -9.64
CA HIS A 100 -1.19 -8.81 -10.09
C HIS A 100 -2.08 -8.00 -11.04
N LEU A 101 -2.42 -6.75 -10.71
CA LEU A 101 -3.27 -5.92 -11.55
C LEU A 101 -2.57 -5.48 -12.84
N ARG A 102 -1.25 -5.27 -12.84
CA ARG A 102 -0.47 -5.05 -14.07
C ARG A 102 -0.46 -6.28 -14.98
N GLN A 103 -0.47 -7.48 -14.42
CA GLN A 103 -0.54 -8.73 -15.18
C GLN A 103 -1.96 -9.06 -15.67
N ALA A 104 -2.97 -8.81 -14.84
CA ALA A 104 -4.38 -9.04 -15.16
C ALA A 104 -4.93 -7.97 -16.13
N HIS A 105 -4.42 -6.74 -16.02
CA HIS A 105 -4.76 -5.60 -16.86
C HIS A 105 -3.46 -4.96 -17.38
N PRO A 106 -2.70 -5.63 -18.27
CA PRO A 106 -1.58 -5.00 -18.92
C PRO A 106 -2.17 -3.85 -19.72
N GLY A 107 -1.95 -2.63 -19.23
CA GLY A 107 -2.31 -1.43 -19.95
C GLY A 107 -1.77 -1.61 -21.35
N ARG A 108 -2.67 -1.68 -22.33
CA ARG A 108 -2.30 -1.74 -23.73
C ARG A 108 -1.43 -0.50 -23.96
N GLY A 109 -0.13 -0.71 -24.11
CA GLY A 109 0.80 0.36 -24.41
C GLY A 109 0.28 1.10 -25.63
N ALA A 110 0.16 2.41 -25.48
CA ALA A 110 0.16 3.38 -26.57
C ALA A 110 0.94 4.58 -26.05
#